data_AF-A0A327PP09-F1
#
_entry.id   AF-A0A327PP09-F1
#
_cell.length_a   1.000
_cell.length_b   1.000
_cell.length_c   1.000
_cell.angle_alpha   90.00
_cell.angle_beta   90.00
_cell.angle_gamma   90.00
#
_symmetry.space_group_name_H-M   'P 1'
#
loop_
_entity.id
_entity.type
_entity.pdbx_description
1 polymer ?
#
loop_
_entity_poly.entity_id
_entity_poly.type
_entity_poly.pdbx_seq_one_letter_code
_entity_poly.pdbx_strand_id
1 'polypeptide(L)'
;MPIEYLIVLVIILQVIFIVLFFLRKNNEQEKTFLQAELARMSKELEVALAQSRREASENLTNQFQLVFNSIRANSKDQNEALKSFGEVFRQNVQEFNTLQREKFSELNRRQEDLMKNTELRLEKIRETVDEKLQKTLETRLGQSFEMVSNQLQAVQKGLGEMQSLASGVGDLKRVLTNVKSRGVLGEYQLQAILENLLSAEQYVLNAEVGKGNRERVEFAVKMPGQNDPVLLPIDSKFPQESYLRLVDAYEIASKPEIEMNRNELFKAVRKAAQDIQNKYIHPPYTTDFALLFLPVESLYAEILREPGLTQQIQQDYKVLVTGPTTLSAILNSLQMGFRTLAIQKRSSEVWQVLGAIKTEFGKFGELIEKTQKKLSEANSELDKLVGARTRVIQRKLKDIQELPEAESSKLLED
;
A
#
# COMPACT_ATOMS: atom_id res chain seq x y z
N MET A 1 52.02 -129.74 -74.07
CA MET A 1 50.64 -129.74 -74.60
C MET A 1 50.13 -128.30 -74.70
N PRO A 2 49.35 -127.98 -75.75
CA PRO A 2 48.94 -126.63 -76.09
C PRO A 2 48.06 -125.97 -75.01
N ILE A 3 48.24 -124.66 -74.86
CA ILE A 3 47.75 -123.77 -73.80
C ILE A 3 46.20 -123.74 -73.67
N GLU A 4 45.48 -124.15 -74.71
CA GLU A 4 44.02 -124.07 -74.78
C GLU A 4 43.31 -124.89 -73.69
N TYR A 5 43.78 -126.10 -73.39
CA TYR A 5 43.16 -126.94 -72.34
C TYR A 5 43.36 -126.38 -70.92
N LEU A 6 44.45 -125.66 -70.68
CA LEU A 6 44.75 -125.07 -69.37
C LEU A 6 43.84 -123.88 -69.08
N ILE A 7 43.51 -123.09 -70.12
CA ILE A 7 42.60 -121.95 -70.01
C ILE A 7 41.18 -122.41 -69.66
N VAL A 8 40.68 -123.47 -70.30
CA VAL A 8 39.32 -123.99 -70.03
C VAL A 8 39.18 -124.49 -68.59
N LEU A 9 40.20 -125.17 -68.04
CA LEU A 9 40.18 -125.66 -66.66
C LEU A 9 40.16 -124.51 -65.64
N VAL A 10 40.94 -123.46 -65.88
CA VAL A 10 41.01 -122.28 -65.00
C VAL A 10 39.67 -121.53 -64.97
N ILE A 11 38.99 -121.43 -66.12
CA ILE A 11 37.67 -120.77 -66.18
C ILE A 11 36.63 -121.57 -65.37
N ILE A 12 36.61 -122.89 -65.47
CA ILE A 12 35.66 -123.73 -64.71
C ILE A 12 35.89 -123.58 -63.19
N LEU A 13 37.15 -123.56 -62.75
CA LEU A 13 37.49 -123.36 -61.33
C LEU A 13 37.08 -121.97 -60.82
N GLN A 14 37.24 -120.92 -61.63
CA GLN A 14 36.80 -119.57 -61.25
C GLN A 14 35.29 -119.48 -61.10
N VAL A 15 34.51 -120.12 -61.98
CA VAL A 15 33.05 -120.11 -61.88
C VAL A 15 32.58 -120.83 -60.61
N ILE A 16 33.18 -121.98 -60.26
CA ILE A 16 32.85 -122.71 -59.03
C ILE A 16 33.19 -121.87 -57.78
N PHE A 17 34.30 -121.14 -57.79
CA PHE A 17 34.70 -120.29 -56.67
C PHE A 17 33.73 -119.12 -56.47
N ILE A 18 33.25 -118.51 -57.56
CA ILE A 18 32.26 -117.40 -57.49
C ILE A 18 30.92 -117.91 -56.94
N VAL A 19 30.46 -119.10 -57.36
CA VAL A 19 29.21 -119.67 -56.86
C VAL A 19 29.31 -120.02 -55.37
N LEU A 20 30.43 -120.59 -54.92
CA LEU A 20 30.68 -120.87 -53.50
C LEU A 20 30.81 -119.59 -52.66
N PHE A 21 31.37 -118.52 -53.23
CA PHE A 21 31.48 -117.23 -52.55
C PHE A 21 30.09 -116.59 -52.33
N PHE A 22 29.20 -116.69 -53.32
CA PHE A 22 27.84 -116.15 -53.23
C PHE A 22 26.94 -116.93 -52.28
N LEU A 23 27.08 -118.27 -52.23
CA LEU A 23 26.29 -119.10 -51.31
C LEU A 23 26.71 -118.95 -49.83
N ARG A 24 27.88 -118.36 -49.54
CA ARG A 24 28.44 -118.28 -48.19
C ARG A 24 28.23 -116.92 -47.48
N LYS A 25 27.66 -115.90 -48.13
CA LYS A 25 27.59 -114.54 -47.56
C LYS A 25 26.17 -114.01 -47.34
N ASN A 26 25.60 -114.28 -46.15
CA ASN A 26 24.39 -113.64 -45.62
C ASN A 26 24.44 -113.66 -44.06
N ASN A 27 25.29 -112.88 -43.38
CA ASN A 27 25.20 -111.52 -42.80
C ASN A 27 24.32 -111.30 -41.53
N GLU A 28 24.82 -111.71 -40.35
CA GLU A 28 24.39 -111.23 -39.00
C GLU A 28 25.37 -110.24 -38.34
N GLN A 29 26.62 -110.14 -38.82
CA GLN A 29 27.69 -109.36 -38.16
C GLN A 29 27.59 -107.83 -38.34
N GLU A 30 26.80 -107.35 -39.30
CA GLU A 30 26.71 -105.91 -39.60
C GLU A 30 25.76 -105.18 -38.63
N LYS A 31 24.75 -105.88 -38.10
CA LYS A 31 23.80 -105.31 -37.12
C LYS A 31 24.41 -105.14 -35.72
N THR A 32 25.32 -106.03 -35.32
CA THR A 32 25.97 -105.97 -34.01
C THR A 32 27.00 -104.83 -33.93
N PHE A 33 27.65 -104.50 -35.04
CA PHE A 33 28.60 -103.39 -35.11
C PHE A 33 27.93 -102.01 -34.94
N LEU A 34 26.80 -101.79 -35.61
CA LEU A 34 26.03 -100.53 -35.52
C LEU A 34 25.48 -100.26 -34.10
N GLN A 35 25.06 -101.30 -33.38
CA GLN A 35 24.61 -101.15 -31.99
C GLN A 35 25.76 -100.83 -31.02
N ALA A 36 26.95 -101.37 -31.27
CA ALA A 36 28.14 -101.08 -30.46
C ALA A 36 28.63 -99.64 -30.64
N GLU A 37 28.56 -99.10 -31.86
CA GLU A 37 28.97 -97.73 -32.16
C GLU A 37 28.04 -96.68 -31.50
N LEU A 38 26.72 -96.91 -31.55
CA LEU A 38 25.73 -96.04 -30.90
C LEU A 38 25.87 -96.03 -29.36
N ALA A 39 26.21 -97.17 -28.76
CA ALA A 39 26.45 -97.26 -27.32
C ALA A 39 27.73 -96.54 -26.88
N ARG A 40 28.74 -96.44 -27.75
CA ARG A 40 29.93 -95.62 -27.50
C ARG A 40 29.62 -94.14 -27.53
N MET A 41 28.92 -93.68 -28.57
CA MET A 41 28.56 -92.27 -28.71
C MET A 41 27.70 -91.76 -27.55
N SER A 42 26.70 -92.54 -27.10
CA SER A 42 25.86 -92.11 -25.97
C SER A 42 26.66 -91.95 -24.68
N LYS A 43 27.62 -92.86 -24.44
CA LYS A 43 28.50 -92.84 -23.27
C LYS A 43 29.45 -91.64 -23.28
N GLU A 44 30.00 -91.28 -24.43
CA GLU A 44 30.84 -90.07 -24.57
C GLU A 44 30.03 -88.78 -24.32
N LEU A 45 28.78 -88.74 -24.80
CA LEU A 45 27.87 -87.61 -24.59
C LEU A 45 27.49 -87.43 -23.12
N GLU A 46 27.24 -88.52 -22.38
CA GLU A 46 26.99 -88.48 -20.94
C GLU A 46 28.19 -87.92 -20.16
N VAL A 47 29.41 -88.34 -20.52
CA VAL A 47 30.64 -87.85 -19.86
C VAL A 47 30.85 -86.36 -20.15
N ALA A 48 30.68 -85.93 -21.40
CA ALA A 48 30.81 -84.52 -21.78
C ALA A 48 29.78 -83.63 -21.07
N LEU A 49 28.52 -84.10 -20.97
CA LEU A 49 27.46 -83.39 -20.24
C LEU A 49 27.73 -83.34 -18.73
N ALA A 50 28.25 -84.41 -18.14
CA ALA A 50 28.62 -84.43 -16.73
C ALA A 50 29.75 -83.44 -16.42
N GLN A 51 30.73 -83.33 -17.31
CA GLN A 51 31.83 -82.38 -17.17
C GLN A 51 31.35 -80.93 -17.34
N SER A 52 30.57 -80.63 -18.37
CA SER A 52 29.99 -79.30 -18.58
C SER A 52 29.12 -78.83 -17.40
N ARG A 53 28.33 -79.75 -16.80
CA ARG A 53 27.53 -79.44 -15.60
C ARG A 53 28.39 -79.12 -14.38
N ARG A 54 29.54 -79.80 -14.20
CA ARG A 54 30.47 -79.52 -13.10
C ARG A 54 31.12 -78.14 -13.26
N GLU A 55 31.64 -77.85 -14.44
CA GLU A 55 32.28 -76.55 -14.74
C GLU A 55 31.28 -75.38 -14.58
N ALA A 56 30.02 -75.56 -15.02
CA ALA A 56 28.96 -74.57 -14.81
C ALA A 56 28.66 -74.34 -13.32
N SER A 57 28.65 -75.40 -12.51
CA SER A 57 28.41 -75.33 -11.06
C SER A 57 29.55 -74.63 -10.32
N GLU A 58 30.80 -74.89 -10.70
CA GLU A 58 31.97 -74.24 -10.11
C GLU A 58 32.00 -72.75 -10.45
N ASN A 59 31.74 -72.39 -11.71
CA ASN A 59 31.67 -71.00 -12.14
C ASN A 59 30.55 -70.22 -11.43
N LEU A 60 29.38 -70.82 -11.26
CA LEU A 60 28.28 -70.22 -10.48
C LEU A 60 28.68 -69.99 -9.03
N THR A 61 29.33 -70.97 -8.39
CA THR A 61 29.76 -70.86 -6.99
C THR A 61 30.76 -69.72 -6.80
N ASN A 62 31.71 -69.58 -7.72
CA ASN A 62 32.69 -68.50 -7.70
C ASN A 62 32.04 -67.12 -7.92
N GLN A 63 31.06 -67.02 -8.83
CA GLN A 63 30.29 -65.78 -9.01
C GLN A 63 29.48 -65.41 -7.75
N PHE A 64 28.83 -66.39 -7.11
CA PHE A 64 28.09 -66.16 -5.88
C PHE A 64 29.00 -65.67 -4.74
N GLN A 65 30.20 -66.24 -4.59
CA GLN A 65 31.15 -65.80 -3.57
C GLN A 65 31.62 -64.36 -3.79
N LEU A 66 31.93 -63.97 -5.04
CA LEU A 66 32.33 -62.60 -5.36
C LEU A 66 31.22 -61.59 -5.07
N VAL A 67 29.98 -61.91 -5.47
CA VAL A 67 28.81 -61.07 -5.19
C VAL A 67 28.58 -60.94 -3.69
N PHE A 68 28.64 -62.04 -2.94
CA PHE A 68 28.43 -62.03 -1.50
C PHE A 68 29.49 -61.19 -0.76
N ASN A 69 30.75 -61.31 -1.15
CA ASN A 69 31.83 -60.51 -0.59
C ASN A 69 31.67 -59.01 -0.90
N SER A 70 31.23 -58.67 -2.12
CA SER A 70 30.96 -57.26 -2.50
C SER A 70 29.81 -56.63 -1.70
N ILE A 71 28.74 -57.38 -1.44
CA ILE A 71 27.59 -56.92 -0.64
C ILE A 71 28.01 -56.68 0.81
N ARG A 72 28.85 -57.58 1.37
CA ARG A 72 29.33 -57.46 2.75
C ARG A 72 30.26 -56.25 2.94
N ALA A 73 31.11 -55.95 1.96
CA ALA A 73 31.96 -54.77 1.98
C ALA A 73 31.13 -53.48 1.92
N ASN A 74 30.18 -53.38 0.97
CA ASN A 74 29.29 -52.22 0.86
C ASN A 74 28.45 -51.97 2.13
N SER A 75 27.99 -53.03 2.80
CA SER A 75 27.23 -52.90 4.04
C SER A 75 28.07 -52.32 5.19
N LYS A 76 29.38 -52.64 5.23
CA LYS A 76 30.30 -52.13 6.24
C LYS A 76 30.57 -50.64 6.04
N ASP A 77 30.85 -50.24 4.80
CA ASP A 77 31.14 -48.85 4.44
C ASP A 77 29.93 -47.93 4.70
N GLN A 78 28.71 -48.40 4.41
CA GLN A 78 27.48 -47.66 4.74
C GLN A 78 27.30 -47.44 6.24
N ASN A 79 27.66 -48.43 7.07
CA ASN A 79 27.49 -48.34 8.52
C ASN A 79 28.51 -47.37 9.15
N GLU A 80 29.74 -47.32 8.62
CA GLU A 80 30.74 -46.33 9.03
C GLU A 80 30.35 -44.91 8.63
N ALA A 81 29.80 -44.71 7.42
CA ALA A 81 29.29 -43.41 6.97
C ALA A 81 28.13 -42.89 7.85
N LEU A 82 27.19 -43.78 8.24
CA LEU A 82 26.08 -43.42 9.11
C LEU A 82 26.53 -43.03 10.53
N LYS A 83 27.56 -43.69 11.08
CA LYS A 83 28.14 -43.32 12.37
C LYS A 83 28.82 -41.96 12.32
N SER A 84 29.62 -41.69 11.29
CA SER A 84 30.27 -40.39 11.08
C SER A 84 29.24 -39.27 10.96
N PHE A 85 28.16 -39.50 10.19
CA PHE A 85 27.06 -38.55 10.10
C PHE A 85 26.39 -38.29 11.45
N GLY A 86 26.14 -39.35 12.25
CA GLY A 86 25.56 -39.22 13.58
C GLY A 86 26.44 -38.40 14.55
N GLU A 87 27.76 -38.55 14.47
CA GLU A 87 28.71 -37.77 15.28
C GLU A 87 28.73 -36.30 14.89
N VAL A 88 28.83 -35.99 13.59
CA VAL A 88 28.80 -34.61 13.07
C VAL A 88 27.46 -33.94 13.39
N PHE A 89 26.34 -34.66 13.23
CA PHE A 89 25.02 -34.14 13.59
C PHE A 89 24.92 -33.80 15.08
N ARG A 90 25.41 -34.69 15.95
CA ARG A 90 25.39 -34.45 17.41
C ARG A 90 26.25 -33.23 17.78
N GLN A 91 27.41 -33.07 17.15
CA GLN A 91 28.29 -31.92 17.37
C GLN A 91 27.62 -30.61 16.92
N ASN A 92 27.01 -30.59 15.73
CA ASN A 92 26.29 -29.42 15.22
C ASN A 92 25.10 -29.02 16.11
N VAL A 93 24.35 -30.00 16.62
CA VAL A 93 23.22 -29.73 17.54
C VAL A 93 23.71 -29.18 18.88
N GLN A 94 24.85 -29.65 19.39
CA GLN A 94 25.44 -29.11 20.62
C GLN A 94 25.92 -27.66 20.42
N GLU A 95 26.59 -27.37 19.32
CA GLU A 95 27.08 -26.02 18.97
C GLU A 95 25.92 -25.04 18.70
N PHE A 96 24.85 -25.51 18.07
CA PHE A 96 23.63 -24.73 17.91
C PHE A 96 22.98 -24.39 19.26
N ASN A 97 22.91 -25.36 20.18
CA ASN A 97 22.34 -25.14 21.51
C ASN A 97 23.18 -24.17 22.36
N THR A 98 24.51 -24.22 22.27
CA THR A 98 25.38 -23.28 22.99
C THR A 98 25.24 -21.86 22.44
N LEU A 99 25.24 -21.70 21.11
CA LEU A 99 25.02 -20.41 20.46
C LEU A 99 23.64 -19.82 20.79
N GLN A 100 22.61 -20.65 20.82
CA GLN A 100 21.26 -20.22 21.17
C GLN A 100 21.19 -19.71 22.63
N ARG A 101 21.83 -20.42 23.57
CA ARG A 101 21.91 -19.97 24.98
C ARG A 101 22.67 -18.66 25.13
N GLU A 102 23.76 -18.48 24.40
CA GLU A 102 24.54 -17.24 24.41
C GLU A 102 23.70 -16.06 23.88
N LYS A 103 22.98 -16.24 22.77
CA LYS A 103 22.10 -15.21 22.22
C LYS A 103 20.91 -14.89 23.12
N PHE A 104 20.32 -15.88 23.80
CA PHE A 104 19.29 -15.62 24.80
C PHE A 104 19.84 -14.84 26.00
N SER A 105 21.06 -15.14 26.46
CA SER A 105 21.70 -14.38 27.53
C SER A 105 21.98 -12.92 27.12
N GLU A 106 22.44 -12.70 25.88
CA GLU A 106 22.66 -11.37 25.32
C GLU A 106 21.36 -10.56 25.22
N LEU A 107 20.27 -11.19 24.78
CA LEU A 107 18.95 -10.57 24.70
C LEU A 107 18.42 -10.18 26.08
N ASN A 108 18.55 -11.05 27.09
CA ASN A 108 18.14 -10.74 28.45
C ASN A 108 18.90 -9.54 29.02
N ARG A 109 20.22 -9.46 28.78
CA ARG A 109 21.03 -8.29 29.20
C ARG A 109 20.57 -7.01 28.52
N ARG A 110 20.32 -7.02 27.21
CA ARG A 110 19.79 -5.85 26.48
C ARG A 110 18.42 -5.43 27.00
N GLN A 111 17.56 -6.39 27.36
CA GLN A 111 16.26 -6.11 27.95
C GLN A 111 16.39 -5.43 29.32
N GLU A 112 17.28 -5.92 30.19
CA GLU A 112 17.56 -5.28 31.48
C GLU A 112 18.11 -3.84 31.32
N ASP A 113 19.02 -3.63 30.37
CA ASP A 113 19.57 -2.29 30.09
C ASP A 113 18.50 -1.32 29.57
N LEU A 114 17.59 -1.80 28.71
CA LEU A 114 16.46 -1.02 28.23
C LEU A 114 15.50 -0.64 29.37
N MET A 115 15.22 -1.57 30.29
CA MET A 115 14.37 -1.29 31.45
C MET A 115 15.00 -0.21 32.34
N LYS A 116 16.30 -0.33 32.66
CA LYS A 116 17.04 0.68 33.44
C LYS A 116 17.08 2.05 32.76
N ASN A 117 17.31 2.10 31.45
CA ASN A 117 17.33 3.36 30.70
C ASN A 117 15.94 4.02 30.67
N THR A 118 14.89 3.21 30.56
CA THR A 118 13.50 3.68 30.57
C THR A 118 13.14 4.27 31.94
N GLU A 119 13.52 3.61 33.03
CA GLU A 119 13.31 4.12 34.39
C GLU A 119 14.03 5.45 34.63
N LEU A 120 15.31 5.56 34.23
CA LEU A 120 16.07 6.81 34.26
C LEU A 120 15.43 7.95 33.44
N ARG A 121 14.89 7.65 32.26
CA ARG A 121 14.18 8.64 31.43
C ARG A 121 12.87 9.07 32.05
N LEU A 122 12.12 8.16 32.66
CA LEU A 122 10.86 8.46 33.34
C LEU A 122 11.10 9.37 34.55
N GLU A 123 12.15 9.12 35.33
CA GLU A 123 12.51 9.98 36.47
C GLU A 123 12.90 11.38 36.01
N LYS A 124 13.68 11.49 34.92
CA LYS A 124 14.07 12.79 34.34
C LYS A 124 12.88 13.56 33.76
N ILE A 125 11.89 12.86 33.20
CA ILE A 125 10.63 13.47 32.76
C ILE A 125 9.86 13.99 33.96
N ARG A 126 9.78 13.21 35.05
CA ARG A 126 9.10 13.62 36.28
C ARG A 126 9.72 14.89 36.86
N GLU A 127 11.05 14.95 36.99
CA GLU A 127 11.75 16.16 37.45
C GLU A 127 11.49 17.37 36.54
N THR A 128 11.55 17.19 35.22
CA THR A 128 11.32 18.28 34.25
C THR A 128 9.87 18.77 34.29
N VAL A 129 8.92 17.86 34.51
CA VAL A 129 7.49 18.16 34.59
C VAL A 129 7.19 18.91 35.88
N ASP A 130 7.74 18.49 37.02
CA ASP A 130 7.59 19.20 38.30
C ASP A 130 8.20 20.60 38.22
N GLU A 131 9.41 20.73 37.67
CA GLU A 131 10.08 22.04 37.52
C GLU A 131 9.31 22.99 36.59
N LYS A 132 8.81 22.49 35.45
CA LYS A 132 8.02 23.30 34.51
C LYS A 132 6.64 23.61 35.06
N LEU A 133 5.97 22.69 35.75
CA LEU A 133 4.67 22.93 36.35
C LEU A 133 4.78 23.98 37.44
N GLN A 134 5.72 23.83 38.37
CA GLN A 134 5.90 24.78 39.48
C GLN A 134 6.25 26.18 38.96
N LYS A 135 7.19 26.28 38.02
CA LYS A 135 7.57 27.57 37.42
C LYS A 135 6.44 28.21 36.62
N THR A 136 5.66 27.42 35.86
CA THR A 136 4.54 27.93 35.06
C THR A 136 3.36 28.31 35.94
N LEU A 137 3.07 27.54 36.99
CA LEU A 137 2.03 27.84 37.97
C LEU A 137 2.37 29.10 38.74
N GLU A 138 3.57 29.24 39.31
CA GLU A 138 3.97 30.44 40.05
C GLU A 138 3.95 31.69 39.17
N THR A 139 4.45 31.59 37.94
CA THR A 139 4.48 32.75 37.02
C THR A 139 3.06 33.16 36.58
N ARG A 140 2.22 32.19 36.17
CA ARG A 140 0.85 32.49 35.72
C ARG A 140 -0.09 32.85 36.86
N LEU A 141 0.01 32.20 38.01
CA LEU A 141 -0.77 32.57 39.19
C LEU A 141 -0.34 33.94 39.70
N GLY A 142 0.96 34.24 39.76
CA GLY A 142 1.46 35.56 40.14
C GLY A 142 0.92 36.67 39.24
N GLN A 143 1.01 36.50 37.92
CA GLN A 143 0.48 37.45 36.93
C GLN A 143 -1.06 37.57 37.00
N SER A 144 -1.76 36.46 37.27
CA SER A 144 -3.22 36.45 37.40
C SER A 144 -3.67 37.12 38.70
N PHE A 145 -2.96 36.90 39.82
CA PHE A 145 -3.24 37.57 41.09
C PHE A 145 -2.89 39.06 41.04
N GLU A 146 -1.83 39.44 40.34
CA GLU A 146 -1.49 40.85 40.11
C GLU A 146 -2.55 41.56 39.26
N MET A 147 -3.01 40.91 38.18
CA MET A 147 -4.10 41.41 37.34
C MET A 147 -5.42 41.52 38.13
N VAL A 148 -5.76 40.50 38.92
CA VAL A 148 -6.97 40.50 39.76
C VAL A 148 -6.87 41.53 40.89
N SER A 149 -5.69 41.72 41.48
CA SER A 149 -5.45 42.74 42.52
C SER A 149 -5.58 44.15 41.95
N ASN A 150 -5.01 44.41 40.77
CA ASN A 150 -5.16 45.67 40.05
C ASN A 150 -6.62 45.92 39.64
N GLN A 151 -7.34 44.88 39.23
CA GLN A 151 -8.76 44.95 38.94
C GLN A 151 -9.59 45.21 40.20
N LEU A 152 -9.25 44.60 41.34
CA LEU A 152 -9.89 44.82 42.64
C LEU A 152 -9.64 46.24 43.17
N GLN A 153 -8.45 46.81 42.97
CA GLN A 153 -8.18 48.21 43.28
C GLN A 153 -8.96 49.16 42.37
N ALA A 154 -9.05 48.86 41.07
CA ALA A 154 -9.88 49.63 40.14
C ALA A 154 -11.37 49.54 40.50
N VAL A 155 -11.83 48.37 40.96
CA VAL A 155 -13.20 48.15 41.46
C VAL A 155 -13.43 48.86 42.79
N GLN A 156 -12.50 48.84 43.75
CA GLN A 156 -12.62 49.63 45.00
C GLN A 156 -12.68 51.13 44.73
N LYS A 157 -11.92 51.61 43.73
CA LYS A 157 -11.95 53.01 43.30
C LYS A 157 -13.30 53.34 42.63
N GLY A 158 -13.84 52.44 41.81
CA GLY A 158 -15.18 52.56 41.20
C GLY A 158 -16.34 52.38 42.20
N LEU A 159 -16.14 51.63 43.29
CA LEU A 159 -17.11 51.50 44.40
C LEU A 159 -17.15 52.75 45.29
N GLY A 160 -16.09 53.58 45.31
CA GLY A 160 -16.13 54.91 45.91
C GLY A 160 -17.04 55.90 45.16
N GLU A 161 -17.32 55.64 43.87
CA GLU A 161 -18.26 56.40 43.03
C GLU A 161 -19.70 55.84 43.08
N MET A 162 -19.92 54.74 43.82
CA MET A 162 -21.21 54.04 43.98
C MET A 162 -22.20 54.73 44.92
N GLN A 163 -21.94 55.95 45.38
CA GLN A 163 -23.02 56.80 45.92
C GLN A 163 -23.90 57.42 44.81
N SER A 164 -23.52 57.26 43.52
CA SER A 164 -24.30 57.74 42.36
C SER A 164 -25.08 56.64 41.59
N LEU A 165 -24.98 55.38 42.01
CA LEU A 165 -25.48 54.20 41.29
C LEU A 165 -26.99 53.90 41.47
N ALA A 166 -27.82 54.94 41.61
CA ALA A 166 -29.27 54.82 41.43
C ALA A 166 -29.69 55.01 39.94
N SER A 167 -28.75 55.33 39.04
CA SER A 167 -29.02 55.64 37.63
C SER A 167 -28.83 54.46 36.64
N GLY A 168 -28.18 53.37 37.05
CA GLY A 168 -27.68 52.32 36.12
C GLY A 168 -28.73 51.37 35.53
N VAL A 169 -29.96 51.37 36.06
CA VAL A 169 -31.07 50.54 35.52
C VAL A 169 -31.65 51.15 34.21
N GLY A 170 -31.33 52.42 33.90
CA GLY A 170 -31.73 53.08 32.67
C GLY A 170 -30.96 52.60 31.43
N ASP A 171 -29.69 52.21 31.55
CA ASP A 171 -28.82 51.94 30.40
C ASP A 171 -29.10 50.60 29.72
N LEU A 172 -29.50 49.55 30.45
CA LEU A 172 -29.99 48.31 29.84
C LEU A 172 -31.31 48.52 29.08
N LYS A 173 -32.21 49.35 29.60
CA LYS A 173 -33.42 49.76 28.87
C LYS A 173 -33.05 50.60 27.64
N ARG A 174 -31.99 51.42 27.70
CA ARG A 174 -31.54 52.30 26.62
C ARG A 174 -30.83 51.58 25.47
N VAL A 175 -30.05 50.53 25.77
CA VAL A 175 -29.44 49.65 24.76
C VAL A 175 -30.51 48.80 24.07
N LEU A 176 -31.55 48.41 24.81
CA LEU A 176 -32.73 47.82 24.21
C LEU A 176 -33.59 48.85 23.46
N THR A 177 -33.72 50.13 23.81
CA THR A 177 -34.61 51.02 23.00
C THR A 177 -33.98 51.59 21.72
N ASN A 178 -32.66 51.52 21.54
CA ASN A 178 -31.98 52.15 20.41
C ASN A 178 -31.91 51.26 19.15
N VAL A 179 -32.45 51.75 18.01
CA VAL A 179 -32.50 51.07 16.71
C VAL A 179 -31.10 50.62 16.23
N LYS A 180 -30.05 51.39 16.49
CA LYS A 180 -28.67 51.03 16.08
C LYS A 180 -28.12 49.86 16.90
N SER A 181 -28.30 49.89 18.21
CA SER A 181 -27.85 48.81 19.11
C SER A 181 -28.54 47.48 18.81
N ARG A 182 -29.80 47.53 18.36
CA ARG A 182 -30.58 46.35 17.96
C ARG A 182 -30.11 45.73 16.63
N GLY A 183 -29.71 46.54 15.64
CA GLY A 183 -29.12 46.04 14.39
C GLY A 183 -27.84 45.25 14.65
N VAL A 184 -26.97 45.80 15.49
CA VAL A 184 -25.71 45.17 15.90
C VAL A 184 -25.92 43.82 16.59
N LEU A 185 -26.99 43.65 17.38
CA LEU A 185 -27.31 42.36 18.00
C LEU A 185 -27.69 41.29 16.97
N GLY A 186 -28.42 41.67 15.92
CA GLY A 186 -28.77 40.77 14.82
C GLY A 186 -27.54 40.35 14.00
N GLU A 187 -26.64 41.29 13.72
CA GLU A 187 -25.35 41.03 13.07
C GLU A 187 -24.47 40.11 13.93
N TYR A 188 -24.40 40.36 15.23
CA TYR A 188 -23.63 39.52 16.16
C TYR A 188 -24.14 38.07 16.18
N GLN A 189 -25.46 37.88 16.17
CA GLN A 189 -26.05 36.55 16.13
C GLN A 189 -25.74 35.84 14.80
N LEU A 190 -25.82 36.55 13.67
CA LEU A 190 -25.44 36.03 12.37
C LEU A 190 -23.96 35.63 12.35
N GLN A 191 -23.08 36.49 12.87
CA GLN A 191 -21.66 36.22 12.99
C GLN A 191 -21.41 34.96 13.84
N ALA A 192 -22.05 34.83 15.00
CA ALA A 192 -21.91 33.67 15.86
C ALA A 192 -22.35 32.37 15.18
N ILE A 193 -23.42 32.38 14.37
CA ILE A 193 -23.84 31.21 13.59
C ILE A 193 -22.78 30.85 12.54
N LEU A 194 -22.25 31.85 11.84
CA LEU A 194 -21.21 31.65 10.82
C LEU A 194 -19.91 31.10 11.43
N GLU A 195 -19.43 31.67 12.54
CA GLU A 195 -18.22 31.24 13.24
C GLU A 195 -18.32 29.81 13.78
N ASN A 196 -19.50 29.40 14.25
CA ASN A 196 -19.71 28.05 14.77
C ASN A 196 -19.80 26.98 13.67
N LEU A 197 -20.30 27.33 12.48
CA LEU A 197 -20.58 26.36 11.42
C LEU A 197 -19.53 26.35 10.29
N LEU A 198 -18.87 27.48 10.03
CA LEU A 198 -17.93 27.67 8.94
C LEU A 198 -16.54 28.05 9.46
N SER A 199 -15.49 27.67 8.73
CA SER A 199 -14.15 28.21 9.03
C SER A 199 -14.02 29.65 8.55
N ALA A 200 -13.11 30.42 9.17
CA ALA A 200 -12.86 31.82 8.82
C ALA A 200 -12.49 32.04 7.34
N GLU A 201 -12.00 31.00 6.65
CA GLU A 201 -11.68 31.06 5.23
C GLU A 201 -12.91 30.96 4.33
N GLN A 202 -14.01 30.37 4.83
CA GLN A 202 -15.23 30.05 4.08
C GLN A 202 -16.25 31.19 4.03
N TYR A 203 -16.05 32.27 4.79
CA TYR A 203 -16.89 33.46 4.74
C TYR A 203 -16.05 34.74 4.74
N VAL A 204 -16.69 35.87 4.47
CA VAL A 204 -16.08 37.20 4.44
C VAL A 204 -16.99 38.16 5.18
N LEU A 205 -16.42 38.94 6.09
CA LEU A 205 -17.08 40.06 6.74
C LEU A 205 -17.00 41.31 5.85
N ASN A 206 -18.08 42.10 5.79
CA ASN A 206 -18.13 43.36 5.04
C ASN A 206 -17.65 43.21 3.58
N ALA A 207 -18.16 42.17 2.92
CA ALA A 207 -17.71 41.73 1.60
C ALA A 207 -18.12 42.73 0.51
N GLU A 208 -17.18 43.04 -0.38
CA GLU A 208 -17.44 43.82 -1.58
C GLU A 208 -18.07 42.92 -2.66
N VAL A 209 -19.31 43.21 -3.01
CA VAL A 209 -20.11 42.44 -3.96
C VAL A 209 -20.06 43.10 -5.35
N GLY A 210 -19.04 42.75 -6.12
CA GLY A 210 -18.89 43.13 -7.53
C GLY A 210 -17.73 44.09 -7.81
N LYS A 211 -17.22 44.06 -9.06
CA LYS A 211 -16.06 44.87 -9.48
C LYS A 211 -16.44 46.34 -9.60
N GLY A 212 -16.03 47.16 -8.62
CA GLY A 212 -16.29 48.61 -8.60
C GLY A 212 -17.58 49.02 -7.88
N ASN A 213 -18.30 48.08 -7.26
CA ASN A 213 -19.46 48.37 -6.44
C ASN A 213 -19.02 48.85 -5.04
N ARG A 214 -19.63 49.92 -4.52
CA ARG A 214 -19.29 50.48 -3.20
C ARG A 214 -20.10 49.85 -2.06
N GLU A 215 -21.21 49.20 -2.38
CA GLU A 215 -22.05 48.57 -1.38
C GLU A 215 -21.35 47.33 -0.83
N ARG A 216 -21.30 47.23 0.49
CA ARG A 216 -20.73 46.08 1.21
C ARG A 216 -21.86 45.33 1.87
N VAL A 217 -21.89 44.01 1.69
CA VAL A 217 -22.79 43.15 2.44
C VAL A 217 -22.13 42.79 3.78
N GLU A 218 -22.91 42.75 4.84
CA GLU A 218 -22.43 42.46 6.20
C GLU A 218 -21.64 41.14 6.23
N PHE A 219 -22.18 40.09 5.60
CA PHE A 219 -21.54 38.78 5.51
C PHE A 219 -21.71 38.19 4.12
N ALA A 220 -20.70 37.46 3.64
CA ALA A 220 -20.82 36.64 2.45
C ALA A 220 -20.13 35.29 2.62
N VAL A 221 -20.81 34.20 2.23
CA VAL A 221 -20.24 32.85 2.24
C VAL A 221 -19.58 32.57 0.89
N LYS A 222 -18.35 32.05 0.90
CA LYS A 222 -17.62 31.71 -0.33
C LYS A 222 -18.12 30.37 -0.87
N MET A 223 -18.77 30.42 -2.01
CA MET A 223 -19.24 29.29 -2.77
C MET A 223 -18.18 28.88 -3.82
N PRO A 224 -18.05 27.58 -4.14
CA PRO A 224 -17.15 27.14 -5.18
C PRO A 224 -17.66 27.56 -6.57
N GLY A 225 -16.92 28.42 -7.25
CA GLY A 225 -17.11 28.73 -8.66
C GLY A 225 -16.15 27.96 -9.57
N GLN A 226 -16.34 28.08 -10.89
CA GLN A 226 -15.52 27.40 -11.89
C GLN A 226 -14.05 27.84 -11.88
N ASN A 227 -13.80 29.15 -11.71
CA ASN A 227 -12.45 29.73 -11.64
C ASN A 227 -12.20 30.40 -10.29
N ASP A 228 -13.06 31.36 -9.93
CA ASP A 228 -12.99 32.10 -8.66
C ASP A 228 -14.15 31.73 -7.73
N PRO A 229 -13.97 31.83 -6.40
CA PRO A 229 -15.06 31.64 -5.47
C PRO A 229 -16.15 32.70 -5.69
N VAL A 230 -17.41 32.25 -5.78
CA VAL A 230 -18.59 33.10 -5.93
C VAL A 230 -19.09 33.45 -4.53
N LEU A 231 -19.50 34.69 -4.28
CA LEU A 231 -19.98 35.11 -2.96
C LEU A 231 -21.49 34.91 -2.83
N LEU A 232 -21.94 34.23 -1.77
CA LEU A 232 -23.34 34.16 -1.34
C LEU A 232 -23.60 35.27 -0.32
N PRO A 233 -24.28 36.38 -0.69
CA PRO A 233 -24.53 37.49 0.22
C PRO A 233 -25.55 37.12 1.30
N ILE A 234 -25.27 37.51 2.53
CA ILE A 234 -26.15 37.35 3.69
C ILE A 234 -26.24 38.68 4.42
N ASP A 235 -27.45 39.22 4.50
CA ASP A 235 -27.71 40.52 5.11
C ASP A 235 -28.75 40.34 6.22
N SER A 236 -28.45 40.90 7.40
CA SER A 236 -29.36 40.85 8.55
C SER A 236 -30.29 42.05 8.50
N LYS A 237 -31.61 41.80 8.40
CA LYS A 237 -32.60 42.86 8.60
C LYS A 237 -33.57 42.49 9.69
N PHE A 238 -33.79 43.45 10.56
CA PHE A 238 -34.69 43.27 11.68
C PHE A 238 -35.72 44.40 11.72
N PRO A 239 -36.89 44.24 11.06
CA PRO A 239 -38.03 45.16 11.18
C PRO A 239 -38.70 45.00 12.55
N GLN A 240 -37.92 45.19 13.62
CA GLN A 240 -38.32 44.86 14.98
C GLN A 240 -39.48 45.73 15.46
N GLU A 241 -39.56 46.98 15.06
CA GLU A 241 -40.64 47.87 15.50
C GLU A 241 -42.01 47.39 14.98
N SER A 242 -42.11 47.05 13.70
CA SER A 242 -43.32 46.46 13.12
C SER A 242 -43.65 45.11 13.76
N TYR A 243 -42.62 44.31 14.09
CA TYR A 243 -42.81 43.05 14.78
C TYR A 243 -43.29 43.21 16.23
N LEU A 244 -42.72 44.15 17.00
CA LEU A 244 -43.13 44.42 18.38
C LEU A 244 -44.56 44.95 18.43
N ARG A 245 -44.93 45.90 17.55
CA ARG A 245 -46.32 46.38 17.45
C ARG A 245 -47.30 45.26 17.13
N LEU A 246 -46.88 44.29 16.30
CA LEU A 246 -47.68 43.11 16.02
C LEU A 246 -47.82 42.20 17.25
N VAL A 247 -46.75 42.01 18.03
CA VAL A 247 -46.79 41.27 19.31
C VAL A 247 -47.73 41.95 20.30
N ASP A 248 -47.63 43.27 20.47
CA ASP A 248 -48.50 44.05 21.35
C ASP A 248 -49.97 43.94 20.91
N ALA A 249 -50.24 43.99 19.59
CA ALA A 249 -51.58 43.81 19.05
C ALA A 249 -52.15 42.40 19.30
N TYR A 250 -51.28 41.36 19.33
CA TYR A 250 -51.68 40.01 19.74
C TYR A 250 -52.05 39.95 21.21
N GLU A 251 -51.33 40.63 22.10
CA GLU A 251 -51.63 40.68 23.53
C GLU A 251 -52.98 41.34 23.83
N ILE A 252 -53.29 42.41 23.09
CA ILE A 252 -54.57 43.13 23.20
C ILE A 252 -55.72 42.36 22.51
N ALA A 253 -55.41 41.31 21.75
CA ALA A 253 -56.35 40.49 20.97
C ALA A 253 -57.22 41.29 19.98
N SER A 254 -56.69 42.41 19.48
CA SER A 254 -57.38 43.30 18.53
C SER A 254 -57.15 42.83 17.09
N LYS A 255 -58.11 42.08 16.53
CA LYS A 255 -58.06 41.60 15.13
C LYS A 255 -57.71 42.67 14.08
N PRO A 256 -58.30 43.88 14.07
CA PRO A 256 -57.97 44.88 13.05
C PRO A 256 -56.54 45.42 13.19
N GLU A 257 -56.03 45.57 14.43
CA GLU A 257 -54.66 46.02 14.65
C GLU A 257 -53.63 44.94 14.30
N ILE A 258 -53.94 43.67 14.56
CA ILE A 258 -53.10 42.54 14.16
C ILE A 258 -52.91 42.55 12.64
N GLU A 259 -53.99 42.63 11.87
CA GLU A 259 -53.93 42.62 10.40
C GLU A 259 -53.19 43.85 9.83
N MET A 260 -53.39 45.03 10.44
CA MET A 260 -52.68 46.24 10.03
C MET A 260 -51.16 46.11 10.26
N ASN A 261 -50.74 45.77 11.48
CA ASN A 261 -49.33 45.65 11.85
C ASN A 261 -48.64 44.50 11.10
N ARG A 262 -49.35 43.40 10.83
CA ARG A 262 -48.88 42.29 10.00
C ARG A 262 -48.57 42.75 8.57
N ASN A 263 -49.47 43.51 7.96
CA ASN A 263 -49.26 44.06 6.61
C ASN A 263 -48.08 45.04 6.56
N GLU A 264 -47.87 45.85 7.60
CA GLU A 264 -46.68 46.72 7.72
C GLU A 264 -45.39 45.90 7.79
N LEU A 265 -45.39 44.85 8.62
CA LEU A 265 -44.24 43.94 8.73
C LEU A 265 -43.89 43.30 7.37
N PHE A 266 -44.89 42.81 6.64
CA PHE A 266 -44.68 42.19 5.33
C PHE A 266 -44.17 43.17 4.29
N LYS A 267 -44.66 44.42 4.30
CA LYS A 267 -44.12 45.49 3.45
C LYS A 267 -42.64 45.78 3.78
N ALA A 268 -42.29 45.82 5.06
CA ALA A 268 -40.91 46.04 5.49
C ALA A 268 -39.97 44.91 5.03
N VAL A 269 -40.40 43.64 5.16
CA VAL A 269 -39.62 42.48 4.71
C VAL A 269 -39.49 42.44 3.17
N ARG A 270 -40.56 42.75 2.42
CA ARG A 270 -40.47 42.87 0.96
C ARG A 270 -39.49 43.95 0.52
N LYS A 271 -39.53 45.11 1.16
CA LYS A 271 -38.59 46.21 0.88
C LYS A 271 -37.14 45.79 1.18
N ALA A 272 -36.91 45.12 2.30
CA ALA A 272 -35.58 44.59 2.64
C ALA A 272 -35.07 43.61 1.57
N ALA A 273 -35.92 42.70 1.09
CA ALA A 273 -35.55 41.78 0.00
C ALA A 273 -35.24 42.52 -1.31
N GLN A 274 -36.03 43.54 -1.66
CA GLN A 274 -35.78 44.37 -2.84
C GLN A 274 -34.44 45.12 -2.72
N ASP A 275 -34.12 45.67 -1.54
CA ASP A 275 -32.86 46.35 -1.28
C ASP A 275 -31.67 45.38 -1.43
N ILE A 276 -31.79 44.17 -0.88
CA ILE A 276 -30.78 43.10 -0.99
C ILE A 276 -30.53 42.71 -2.44
N GLN A 277 -31.59 42.52 -3.23
CA GLN A 277 -31.47 42.20 -4.65
C GLN A 277 -30.68 43.27 -5.39
N ASN A 278 -31.10 44.53 -5.27
CA ASN A 278 -30.53 45.64 -6.02
C ASN A 278 -29.06 45.90 -5.64
N LYS A 279 -28.72 45.70 -4.37
CA LYS A 279 -27.38 46.01 -3.86
C LYS A 279 -26.40 44.86 -4.03
N TYR A 280 -26.84 43.62 -3.81
CA TYR A 280 -25.93 42.50 -3.56
C TYR A 280 -25.97 41.38 -4.58
N ILE A 281 -26.97 41.29 -5.46
CA ILE A 281 -27.06 40.23 -6.46
C ILE A 281 -26.43 40.71 -7.78
N HIS A 282 -25.17 40.34 -8.01
CA HIS A 282 -24.38 40.67 -9.21
C HIS A 282 -23.62 39.44 -9.76
N PRO A 283 -24.29 38.49 -10.44
CA PRO A 283 -23.60 37.42 -11.17
C PRO A 283 -22.67 38.00 -12.26
N PRO A 284 -21.44 37.48 -12.47
CA PRO A 284 -20.91 36.23 -11.92
C PRO A 284 -20.14 36.38 -10.59
N TYR A 285 -20.09 37.56 -9.98
CA TYR A 285 -19.32 37.80 -8.75
C TYR A 285 -20.02 37.25 -7.50
N THR A 286 -21.34 37.32 -7.48
CA THR A 286 -22.19 36.74 -6.44
C THR A 286 -23.07 35.64 -7.00
N THR A 287 -23.70 34.88 -6.11
CA THR A 287 -24.74 33.91 -6.47
C THR A 287 -25.95 34.61 -7.10
N ASP A 288 -26.75 33.84 -7.85
CA ASP A 288 -28.01 34.31 -8.47
C ASP A 288 -29.12 34.60 -7.46
N PHE A 289 -28.85 34.38 -6.18
CA PHE A 289 -29.75 34.63 -5.06
C PHE A 289 -28.97 35.08 -3.83
N ALA A 290 -29.64 35.69 -2.86
CA ALA A 290 -29.07 36.10 -1.58
C ALA A 290 -29.92 35.60 -0.40
N LEU A 291 -29.37 35.65 0.81
CA LEU A 291 -30.07 35.31 2.04
C LEU A 291 -30.44 36.56 2.82
N LEU A 292 -31.73 36.69 3.15
CA LEU A 292 -32.22 37.65 4.14
C LEU A 292 -32.32 36.94 5.49
N PHE A 293 -31.52 37.38 6.46
CA PHE A 293 -31.50 36.82 7.80
C PHE A 293 -32.40 37.61 8.75
N LEU A 294 -33.33 36.91 9.40
CA LEU A 294 -34.18 37.43 10.47
C LEU A 294 -33.66 36.87 11.81
N PRO A 295 -33.13 37.69 12.72
CA PRO A 295 -32.44 37.20 13.92
C PRO A 295 -33.35 36.50 14.94
N VAL A 296 -34.66 36.78 14.89
CA VAL A 296 -35.64 36.20 15.81
C VAL A 296 -36.46 35.12 15.11
N GLU A 297 -36.44 33.91 15.65
CA GLU A 297 -37.16 32.77 15.07
C GLU A 297 -38.68 33.00 15.06
N SER A 298 -39.24 33.65 16.09
CA SER A 298 -40.68 33.98 16.13
C SER A 298 -41.09 35.04 15.09
N LEU A 299 -40.19 35.96 14.73
CA LEU A 299 -40.39 36.86 13.59
C LEU A 299 -40.41 36.05 12.28
N TYR A 300 -39.44 35.16 12.07
CA TYR A 300 -39.41 34.30 10.89
C TYR A 300 -40.68 33.43 10.76
N ALA A 301 -41.15 32.87 11.87
CA ALA A 301 -42.39 32.08 11.92
C ALA A 301 -43.61 32.90 11.50
N GLU A 302 -43.69 34.20 11.85
CA GLU A 302 -44.78 35.07 11.43
C GLU A 302 -44.76 35.35 9.93
N ILE A 303 -43.58 35.47 9.31
CA ILE A 303 -43.44 35.59 7.86
C ILE A 303 -43.90 34.31 7.16
N LEU A 304 -43.61 33.14 7.72
CA LEU A 304 -44.04 31.85 7.17
C LEU A 304 -45.55 31.60 7.29
N ARG A 305 -46.22 32.24 8.26
CA ARG A 305 -47.68 32.12 8.42
C ARG A 305 -48.46 32.72 7.26
N GLU A 306 -47.90 33.70 6.56
CA GLU A 306 -48.52 34.30 5.39
C GLU A 306 -48.30 33.43 4.15
N PRO A 307 -49.36 32.82 3.59
CA PRO A 307 -49.22 31.94 2.45
C PRO A 307 -48.64 32.67 1.24
N GLY A 308 -47.53 32.15 0.70
CA GLY A 308 -46.94 32.63 -0.55
C GLY A 308 -46.05 33.88 -0.43
N LEU A 309 -45.95 34.55 0.73
CA LEU A 309 -45.08 35.71 0.90
C LEU A 309 -43.60 35.38 0.64
N THR A 310 -43.10 34.31 1.25
CA THR A 310 -41.71 33.86 1.06
C THR A 310 -41.46 33.40 -0.38
N GLN A 311 -42.44 32.75 -1.00
CA GLN A 311 -42.37 32.31 -2.39
C GLN A 311 -42.30 33.50 -3.36
N GLN A 312 -43.12 34.53 -3.15
CA GLN A 312 -43.07 35.78 -3.90
C GLN A 312 -41.70 36.43 -3.76
N ILE A 313 -41.19 36.56 -2.53
CA ILE A 313 -39.88 37.17 -2.27
C ILE A 313 -38.75 36.40 -3.00
N GLN A 314 -38.80 35.07 -2.98
CA GLN A 314 -37.84 34.23 -3.66
C GLN A 314 -37.93 34.36 -5.20
N GLN A 315 -39.13 34.42 -5.76
CA GLN A 315 -39.33 34.49 -7.21
C GLN A 315 -38.97 35.86 -7.79
N ASP A 316 -39.47 36.93 -7.16
CA ASP A 316 -39.37 38.30 -7.64
C ASP A 316 -38.01 38.93 -7.33
N TYR A 317 -37.51 38.74 -6.10
CA TYR A 317 -36.27 39.37 -5.63
C TYR A 317 -35.06 38.43 -5.65
N LYS A 318 -35.25 37.13 -5.89
CA LYS A 318 -34.18 36.12 -5.73
C LYS A 318 -33.57 36.13 -4.34
N VAL A 319 -34.38 36.41 -3.31
CA VAL A 319 -33.93 36.42 -1.91
C VAL A 319 -34.62 35.30 -1.15
N LEU A 320 -33.85 34.51 -0.42
CA LEU A 320 -34.39 33.50 0.49
C LEU A 320 -34.43 34.06 1.91
N VAL A 321 -35.62 34.10 2.51
CA VAL A 321 -35.80 34.53 3.90
C VAL A 321 -35.44 33.37 4.83
N THR A 322 -34.65 33.65 5.86
CA THR A 322 -34.15 32.64 6.79
C THR A 322 -34.24 33.11 8.24
N GLY A 323 -34.62 32.21 9.15
CA GLY A 323 -34.41 32.37 10.59
C GLY A 323 -33.10 31.70 11.05
N PRO A 324 -32.72 31.81 12.34
CA PRO A 324 -31.52 31.18 12.89
C PRO A 324 -31.42 29.68 12.63
N THR A 325 -32.52 28.96 12.80
CA THR A 325 -32.56 27.51 12.62
C THR A 325 -32.43 27.13 11.15
N THR A 326 -33.15 27.81 10.26
CA THR A 326 -33.11 27.55 8.81
C THR A 326 -31.77 27.93 8.20
N LEU A 327 -31.19 29.07 8.59
CA LEU A 327 -29.86 29.47 8.16
C LEU A 327 -28.83 28.41 8.57
N SER A 328 -28.87 27.96 9.83
CA SER A 328 -27.96 26.92 10.32
C SER A 328 -28.09 25.63 9.52
N ALA A 329 -29.32 25.23 9.14
CA ALA A 329 -29.55 24.06 8.30
C ALA A 329 -28.98 24.22 6.89
N ILE A 330 -29.18 25.40 6.26
CA ILE A 330 -28.62 25.72 4.95
C ILE A 330 -27.09 25.69 4.99
N LEU A 331 -26.48 26.35 5.98
CA LEU A 331 -25.02 26.39 6.12
C LEU A 331 -24.42 25.00 6.38
N ASN A 332 -25.06 24.16 7.20
CA ASN A 332 -24.65 22.77 7.39
C ASN A 332 -24.70 21.96 6.09
N SER A 333 -25.77 22.14 5.30
CA SER A 333 -25.89 21.50 3.98
C SER A 333 -24.77 21.95 3.03
N LEU A 334 -24.47 23.25 3.02
CA LEU A 334 -23.35 23.82 2.25
C LEU A 334 -22.00 23.28 2.71
N GLN A 335 -21.78 23.14 4.02
CA GLN A 335 -20.55 22.59 4.59
C GLN A 335 -20.30 21.16 4.10
N MET A 336 -21.34 20.33 4.01
CA MET A 336 -21.24 18.98 3.46
C MET A 336 -20.85 19.00 1.97
N GLY A 337 -21.44 19.92 1.20
CA GLY A 337 -21.05 20.16 -0.20
C GLY A 337 -19.59 20.60 -0.35
N PHE A 338 -19.11 21.50 0.51
CA PHE A 338 -17.72 21.95 0.51
C PHE A 338 -16.74 20.82 0.84
N ARG A 339 -17.08 19.94 1.80
CA ARG A 339 -16.25 18.77 2.14
C ARG A 339 -16.13 17.82 0.96
N THR A 340 -17.23 17.52 0.27
CA THR A 340 -17.22 16.66 -0.91
C THR A 340 -16.34 17.23 -2.03
N LEU A 341 -16.46 18.53 -2.30
CA LEU A 341 -15.64 19.18 -3.33
C LEU A 341 -14.15 19.26 -2.95
N ALA A 342 -13.83 19.53 -1.68
CA ALA A 342 -12.46 19.56 -1.20
C ALA A 342 -11.78 18.19 -1.34
N ILE A 343 -12.52 17.10 -1.11
CA ILE A 343 -12.05 15.73 -1.35
C ILE A 343 -11.75 15.51 -2.83
N GLN A 344 -12.64 15.92 -3.73
CA GLN A 344 -12.45 15.78 -5.18
C GLN A 344 -11.20 16.54 -5.68
N LYS A 345 -10.96 17.77 -5.21
CA LYS A 345 -9.76 18.54 -5.58
C LYS A 345 -8.47 17.85 -5.15
N ARG A 346 -8.40 17.34 -3.91
CA ARG A 346 -7.23 16.58 -3.42
C ARG A 346 -6.98 15.31 -4.22
N SER A 347 -8.02 14.62 -4.67
CA SER A 347 -7.88 13.47 -5.57
C SER A 347 -7.27 13.86 -6.92
N SER A 348 -7.65 15.01 -7.48
CA SER A 348 -7.08 15.54 -8.72
C SER A 348 -5.60 15.90 -8.57
N GLU A 349 -5.20 16.49 -7.45
CA GLU A 349 -3.79 16.79 -7.16
C GLU A 349 -2.95 15.51 -7.09
N VAL A 350 -3.47 14.45 -6.45
CA VAL A 350 -2.81 13.14 -6.42
C VAL A 350 -2.60 12.59 -7.84
N TRP A 351 -3.61 12.69 -8.72
CA TRP A 351 -3.46 12.27 -10.12
C TRP A 351 -2.41 13.06 -10.89
N GLN A 352 -2.32 14.38 -10.66
CA GLN A 352 -1.26 15.20 -11.27
C GLN A 352 0.14 14.80 -10.79
N VAL A 353 0.31 14.57 -9.49
CA VAL A 353 1.57 14.10 -8.92
C VAL A 353 1.93 12.73 -9.48
N LEU A 354 0.98 11.80 -9.56
CA LEU A 354 1.22 10.49 -10.18
C LEU A 354 1.57 10.60 -11.67
N GLY A 355 0.96 11.54 -12.41
CA GLY A 355 1.31 11.83 -13.79
C GLY A 355 2.74 12.37 -13.95
N ALA A 356 3.16 13.27 -13.06
CA ALA A 356 4.53 13.78 -13.02
C ALA A 356 5.53 12.65 -12.69
N ILE A 357 5.23 11.81 -11.69
CA ILE A 357 6.06 10.65 -11.32
C ILE A 357 6.17 9.66 -12.49
N LYS A 358 5.07 9.36 -13.18
CA LYS A 358 5.07 8.47 -14.37
C LYS A 358 6.00 9.01 -15.46
N THR A 359 6.01 10.33 -15.67
CA THR A 359 6.87 10.98 -16.65
C THR A 359 8.35 10.85 -16.26
N GLU A 360 8.69 11.09 -15.00
CA GLU A 360 10.06 10.92 -14.49
C GLU A 360 10.51 9.45 -14.53
N PHE A 361 9.63 8.49 -14.22
CA PHE A 361 9.93 7.06 -14.36
C PHE A 361 10.18 6.66 -15.82
N GLY A 362 9.47 7.25 -16.78
CA GLY A 362 9.74 7.06 -18.20
C GLY A 362 11.15 7.51 -18.59
N LYS A 363 11.55 8.72 -18.17
CA LYS A 363 12.92 9.24 -18.38
C LYS A 363 13.98 8.37 -17.73
N PHE A 364 13.72 7.88 -16.53
CA PHE A 364 14.63 6.96 -15.83
C PHE A 364 14.79 5.64 -16.59
N GLY A 365 13.69 5.10 -17.14
CA GLY A 365 13.72 3.93 -18.02
C GLY A 365 14.62 4.11 -19.24
N GLU A 366 14.51 5.23 -19.94
CA GLU A 366 15.39 5.55 -21.09
C GLU A 366 16.88 5.65 -20.67
N LEU A 367 17.15 6.18 -19.47
CA LEU A 367 18.51 6.31 -18.95
C LEU A 367 19.11 4.93 -18.63
N ILE A 368 18.32 4.02 -18.04
CA ILE A 368 18.71 2.63 -17.80
C ILE A 368 18.98 1.91 -19.12
N GLU A 369 18.11 2.08 -20.13
CA GLU A 369 18.29 1.47 -21.45
C GLU A 369 19.58 1.94 -22.14
N LYS A 370 19.86 3.26 -22.10
CA LYS A 370 21.13 3.82 -22.60
C LYS A 370 22.34 3.25 -21.84
N THR A 371 22.21 3.08 -20.53
CA THR A 371 23.29 2.53 -19.68
C THR A 371 23.56 1.06 -20.00
N GLN A 372 22.50 0.26 -20.16
CA GLN A 372 22.60 -1.13 -20.60
C GLN A 372 23.29 -1.24 -21.96
N LYS A 373 22.94 -0.36 -22.91
CA LYS A 373 23.56 -0.34 -24.24
C LYS A 373 25.06 -0.06 -24.17
N LYS A 374 25.48 0.94 -23.38
CA LYS A 374 26.90 1.23 -23.15
C LYS A 374 27.65 0.08 -22.49
N LEU A 375 27.04 -0.60 -21.53
CA LEU A 375 27.62 -1.80 -20.89
C LEU A 375 27.80 -2.95 -21.90
N SER A 376 26.83 -3.16 -22.77
CA SER A 376 26.93 -4.16 -23.85
C SER A 376 28.03 -3.81 -24.86
N GLU A 377 28.16 -2.53 -25.23
CA GLU A 377 29.21 -2.04 -26.12
C GLU A 377 30.60 -2.29 -25.50
N ALA A 378 30.76 -1.92 -24.22
CA ALA A 378 31.99 -2.15 -23.45
C ALA A 378 32.35 -3.65 -23.35
N ASN A 379 31.37 -4.52 -23.10
CA ASN A 379 31.58 -5.97 -23.13
C ASN A 379 32.06 -6.46 -24.51
N SER A 380 31.47 -5.96 -25.60
CA SER A 380 31.88 -6.34 -26.96
C SER A 380 33.32 -5.90 -27.26
N GLU A 381 33.73 -4.74 -26.72
CA GLU A 381 35.05 -4.17 -26.91
C GLU A 381 36.12 -4.94 -26.12
N LEU A 382 35.78 -5.35 -24.89
CA LEU A 382 36.58 -6.28 -24.09
C LEU A 382 36.76 -7.63 -24.82
N ASP A 383 35.70 -8.21 -25.39
CA ASP A 383 35.80 -9.47 -26.14
C ASP A 383 36.74 -9.35 -27.36
N LYS A 384 36.71 -8.21 -28.06
CA LYS A 384 37.65 -7.96 -29.17
C LYS A 384 39.09 -7.84 -28.69
N LEU A 385 39.33 -7.09 -27.61
CA LEU A 385 40.67 -6.88 -27.05
C LEU A 385 41.26 -8.18 -26.49
N VAL A 386 40.50 -8.88 -25.66
CA VAL A 386 40.95 -10.11 -25.00
C VAL A 386 40.97 -11.29 -25.98
N GLY A 387 40.01 -11.38 -26.89
CA GLY A 387 39.92 -12.50 -27.81
C GLY A 387 40.89 -12.40 -28.99
N ALA A 388 40.82 -11.33 -29.76
CA ALA A 388 41.56 -11.21 -31.01
C ALA A 388 43.01 -10.75 -30.79
N ARG A 389 43.23 -9.76 -29.93
CA ARG A 389 44.56 -9.20 -29.69
C ARG A 389 45.45 -10.17 -28.91
N THR A 390 44.92 -10.84 -27.89
CA THR A 390 45.66 -11.90 -27.16
C THR A 390 46.02 -13.07 -28.07
N ARG A 391 45.12 -13.51 -28.96
CA ARG A 391 45.44 -14.57 -29.94
C ARG A 391 46.53 -14.15 -30.92
N VAL A 392 46.52 -12.91 -31.39
CA VAL A 392 47.57 -12.37 -32.27
C VAL A 392 48.90 -12.24 -31.52
N ILE A 393 48.88 -11.77 -30.27
CA ILE A 393 50.06 -11.67 -29.41
C ILE A 393 50.65 -13.05 -29.11
N GLN A 394 49.82 -14.02 -28.70
CA GLN A 394 50.24 -15.41 -28.49
C GLN A 394 50.80 -16.05 -29.77
N ARG A 395 50.19 -15.78 -30.94
CA ARG A 395 50.68 -16.30 -32.22
C ARG A 395 52.05 -15.72 -32.59
N LYS A 396 52.26 -14.41 -32.37
CA LYS A 396 53.56 -13.77 -32.60
C LYS A 396 54.64 -14.16 -31.57
N LEU A 397 54.25 -14.43 -30.32
CA LEU A 397 55.17 -14.91 -29.27
C LEU A 397 55.59 -16.37 -29.50
N LYS A 398 54.72 -17.20 -30.10
CA LYS A 398 55.01 -18.60 -30.42
C LYS A 398 56.10 -18.79 -31.48
N ASP A 399 56.31 -17.77 -32.32
CA ASP A 399 57.37 -17.77 -33.34
C ASP A 399 58.75 -17.33 -32.77
N ILE A 400 58.81 -16.94 -31.50
CA ILE A 400 60.03 -16.55 -30.79
C ILE A 400 60.45 -17.73 -29.91
N GLN A 401 61.67 -18.22 -30.10
CA GLN A 401 62.23 -19.32 -29.30
C GLN A 401 62.24 -18.94 -27.81
N GLU A 402 61.61 -19.77 -26.96
CA GLU A 402 61.67 -19.58 -25.51
C GLU A 402 63.13 -19.66 -25.05
N LEU A 403 63.63 -18.55 -24.49
CA LEU A 403 64.94 -18.50 -23.86
C LEU A 403 64.90 -19.25 -22.52
N PRO A 404 65.98 -19.96 -22.13
CA PRO A 404 66.08 -20.56 -20.82
C PRO A 404 65.86 -19.51 -19.70
N GLU A 405 65.09 -19.89 -18.68
CA GLU A 405 64.60 -19.02 -17.59
C GLU A 405 65.71 -18.17 -16.94
N ALA A 406 66.94 -18.68 -16.90
CA ALA A 406 68.12 -18.01 -16.35
C ALA A 406 68.62 -16.80 -17.17
N GLU A 407 68.34 -16.74 -18.47
CA GLU A 407 68.70 -15.60 -19.34
C GLU A 407 67.58 -14.55 -19.40
N SER A 408 66.32 -14.99 -19.26
CA SER A 408 65.14 -14.09 -19.21
C SER A 408 65.17 -13.17 -17.98
N SER A 409 65.52 -13.69 -16.80
CA SER A 409 65.58 -12.86 -15.58
C SER A 409 66.66 -11.78 -15.63
N LYS A 410 67.74 -11.95 -16.41
CA LYS A 410 68.79 -10.92 -16.54
C LYS A 410 68.43 -9.77 -17.48
N LEU A 411 67.45 -9.96 -18.36
CA LEU A 411 67.00 -8.94 -19.32
C LEU A 411 65.76 -8.17 -18.83
N LEU A 412 65.11 -8.64 -17.76
CA LEU A 412 63.89 -8.06 -17.19
C LEU A 412 64.13 -7.34 -15.85
N GLU A 413 65.34 -7.38 -15.31
CA GLU A 413 65.77 -6.49 -14.22
C GLU A 413 66.51 -5.28 -14.80
N ASP A 414 65.74 -4.25 -15.14
CA ASP A 414 66.05 -2.81 -15.00
C ASP A 414 64.75 -1.99 -15.02
#